data_AF-A0A9N9J9L3-F1
#
_entry.id   AF-A0A9N9J9L3-F1
#
_cell.length_a   1.000
_cell.length_b   1.000
_cell.length_c   1.000
_cell.angle_alpha   90.00
_cell.angle_beta   90.00
_cell.angle_gamma   90.00
#
_symmetry.space_group_name_H-M   'P 1'
#
loop_
_entity.id
_entity.type
_entity.pdbx_description
1 polymer ?
#
loop_
_entity_poly.entity_id
_entity_poly.type
_entity_poly.pdbx_seq_one_letter_code
_entity_poly.pdbx_strand_id
1 'polypeptide(L)'
;IAQSKQSLELIIYIATSFYNMANIKVNSNKSTLTINTKMNNMQITFNQQTIQNIPPDQAFRFLGCKFFRTFSYKPTHIIITDEITAAIQKLQHAKIIDKQAIYIINSVILTRFAYQIQNTFLSSSQLDKITKSYTNLTKHKVEFASTIPSSTLFYN
;
A
#
# COMPACT_ATOMS: atom_id res chain seq x y z
N ILE A 1 -12.66 -8.03 -13.91
CA ILE A 1 -13.59 -6.91 -13.61
C ILE A 1 -14.86 -7.17 -14.42
N ALA A 2 -16.04 -6.98 -13.83
CA ALA A 2 -17.32 -7.24 -14.49
C ALA A 2 -18.32 -6.13 -14.18
N GLN A 3 -19.28 -5.90 -15.07
CA GLN A 3 -20.30 -4.86 -14.90
C GLN A 3 -21.49 -5.33 -14.03
N SER A 4 -21.76 -6.64 -13.99
CA SER A 4 -22.84 -7.23 -13.20
C SER A 4 -22.36 -8.49 -12.48
N LYS A 5 -23.15 -8.94 -11.49
CA LYS A 5 -22.90 -10.19 -10.78
C LYS A 5 -22.93 -11.41 -11.72
N GLN A 6 -23.92 -11.47 -12.60
CA GLN A 6 -24.06 -12.57 -13.56
C GLN A 6 -22.86 -12.65 -14.51
N SER A 7 -22.39 -11.50 -15.01
CA SER A 7 -21.20 -11.46 -15.86
C SER A 7 -19.94 -11.88 -15.10
N LEU A 8 -19.83 -11.54 -13.81
CA LEU A 8 -18.72 -11.99 -12.97
C LEU A 8 -18.74 -13.51 -12.77
N GLU A 9 -19.91 -14.08 -12.49
CA GLU A 9 -20.10 -15.53 -12.33
C GLU A 9 -19.77 -16.29 -13.63
N LEU A 10 -20.14 -15.74 -14.79
CA LEU A 10 -19.75 -16.29 -16.09
C LEU A 10 -18.22 -16.28 -16.29
N ILE A 11 -17.56 -15.15 -15.99
CA ILE A 11 -16.09 -15.05 -16.09
C ILE A 11 -15.42 -16.06 -15.16
N ILE A 12 -15.95 -16.22 -13.94
CA ILE A 12 -15.47 -17.20 -12.97
C ILE A 12 -15.64 -18.61 -13.51
N TYR A 13 -16.80 -18.96 -14.07
CA TYR A 13 -17.07 -20.27 -14.65
C TYR A 13 -16.07 -20.59 -15.79
N ILE A 14 -15.86 -19.65 -16.70
CA ILE A 14 -14.91 -19.79 -17.82
C ILE A 14 -13.48 -19.94 -17.29
N ALA A 15 -13.07 -19.11 -16.33
CA ALA A 15 -11.75 -19.18 -15.72
C ALA A 15 -11.53 -20.52 -15.00
N THR A 16 -12.53 -21.01 -14.24
CA THR A 16 -12.47 -22.32 -13.57
C THR A 16 -12.33 -23.46 -14.56
N SER A 17 -13.04 -23.43 -15.68
CA SER A 17 -12.85 -24.39 -16.78
C SER A 17 -11.39 -24.40 -17.28
N PHE A 18 -10.82 -23.22 -17.52
CA PHE A 18 -9.42 -23.09 -17.93
C PHE A 18 -8.44 -23.61 -16.87
N TYR A 19 -8.66 -23.28 -15.60
CA TYR A 19 -7.83 -23.76 -14.50
C TYR A 19 -7.86 -25.28 -14.36
N ASN A 20 -9.05 -25.89 -14.51
CA ASN A 20 -9.20 -27.34 -14.49
C ASN A 20 -8.45 -28.01 -15.66
N MET A 21 -8.58 -27.45 -16.87
CA MET A 21 -7.86 -27.92 -18.05
C MET A 21 -6.34 -27.83 -17.87
N ALA A 22 -5.84 -26.75 -17.26
CA ALA A 22 -4.42 -26.53 -17.02
C ALA A 22 -3.89 -27.19 -15.73
N ASN A 23 -4.73 -27.93 -14.98
CA ASN A 23 -4.42 -28.51 -13.67
C ASN A 23 -3.89 -27.47 -12.66
N ILE A 24 -4.43 -26.25 -12.71
CA ILE A 24 -4.12 -25.16 -11.77
C ILE A 24 -5.18 -25.16 -10.67
N LYS A 25 -4.73 -25.16 -9.40
CA LYS A 25 -5.62 -25.05 -8.24
C LYS A 25 -5.61 -23.64 -7.68
N VAL A 26 -6.76 -22.96 -7.73
CA VAL A 26 -6.92 -21.63 -7.14
C VAL A 26 -7.29 -21.74 -5.66
N ASN A 27 -6.64 -20.93 -4.83
CA ASN A 27 -6.96 -20.85 -3.41
C ASN A 27 -8.13 -19.89 -3.18
N SER A 28 -9.32 -20.47 -2.99
CA SER A 28 -10.55 -19.73 -2.73
C SER A 28 -10.50 -18.90 -1.44
N ASN A 29 -9.80 -19.35 -0.39
CA ASN A 29 -9.66 -18.60 0.87
C ASN A 29 -8.87 -17.29 0.70
N LYS A 30 -8.01 -17.20 -0.32
CA LYS A 30 -7.25 -15.96 -0.64
C LYS A 30 -8.00 -15.05 -1.62
N SER A 31 -9.14 -15.49 -2.14
CA SER A 31 -9.90 -14.74 -3.13
C SER A 31 -10.80 -13.73 -2.43
N THR A 32 -10.81 -12.49 -2.93
CA THR A 32 -11.56 -11.38 -2.33
C THR A 32 -12.53 -10.78 -3.33
N LEU A 33 -13.74 -10.46 -2.87
CA LEU A 33 -14.73 -9.72 -3.66
C LEU A 33 -14.75 -8.25 -3.26
N THR A 34 -14.67 -7.37 -4.25
CA THR A 34 -14.84 -5.92 -4.08
C THR A 34 -15.74 -5.40 -5.18
N ILE A 35 -16.70 -4.57 -4.81
CA ILE A 35 -17.65 -3.95 -5.76
C ILE A 35 -17.52 -2.43 -5.72
N ASN A 36 -17.89 -1.75 -6.80
CA ASN A 36 -17.86 -0.28 -6.87
C ASN A 36 -19.23 0.35 -6.53
N THR A 37 -20.07 -0.34 -5.75
CA THR A 37 -21.40 0.16 -5.39
C THR A 37 -21.52 0.30 -3.87
N LYS A 38 -22.50 1.09 -3.41
CA LYS A 38 -22.79 1.26 -1.98
C LYS A 38 -23.38 0.01 -1.31
N MET A 39 -23.73 -1.01 -2.09
CA MET A 39 -24.29 -2.26 -1.56
C MET A 39 -23.21 -3.05 -0.82
N ASN A 40 -23.46 -3.45 0.41
CA ASN A 40 -22.47 -4.23 1.17
C ASN A 40 -22.69 -5.74 1.04
N ASN A 41 -23.91 -6.18 0.74
CA ASN A 41 -24.35 -7.57 0.94
C ASN A 41 -24.15 -8.47 -0.30
N MET A 42 -23.31 -8.06 -1.26
CA MET A 42 -23.05 -8.88 -2.43
C MET A 42 -22.12 -10.03 -2.07
N GLN A 43 -22.50 -11.23 -2.50
CA GLN A 43 -21.70 -12.45 -2.36
C GLN A 43 -21.67 -13.19 -3.69
N ILE A 44 -20.57 -13.90 -3.93
CA ILE A 44 -20.38 -14.80 -5.07
C ILE A 44 -19.95 -16.16 -4.57
N THR A 45 -20.33 -17.21 -5.29
CA THR A 45 -19.86 -18.57 -5.02
C THR A 45 -18.69 -18.89 -5.94
N PHE A 46 -17.56 -19.31 -5.36
CA PHE A 46 -16.37 -19.72 -6.08
C PHE A 46 -15.83 -21.02 -5.49
N ASN A 47 -15.74 -22.08 -6.32
CA ASN A 47 -15.30 -23.42 -5.90
C ASN A 47 -15.99 -23.89 -4.61
N GLN A 48 -17.32 -23.87 -4.57
CA GLN A 48 -18.16 -24.29 -3.44
C GLN A 48 -17.99 -23.47 -2.15
N GLN A 49 -17.24 -22.36 -2.19
CA GLN A 49 -17.12 -21.41 -1.10
C GLN A 49 -17.81 -20.09 -1.44
N THR A 50 -18.44 -19.48 -0.45
CA THR A 50 -19.06 -18.16 -0.59
C THR A 50 -18.06 -17.07 -0.23
N ILE A 51 -17.71 -16.23 -1.20
CA ILE A 51 -16.84 -15.07 -0.99
C ILE A 51 -17.72 -13.86 -0.74
N GLN A 52 -17.55 -13.27 0.44
CA GLN A 52 -18.22 -12.05 0.84
C GLN A 52 -17.49 -10.83 0.32
N ASN A 53 -18.26 -9.79 0.00
CA ASN A 53 -17.72 -8.48 -0.36
C ASN A 53 -17.03 -7.81 0.83
N ILE A 54 -15.85 -7.23 0.59
CA ILE A 54 -15.07 -6.54 1.63
C ILE A 54 -15.83 -5.31 2.12
N PRO A 55 -15.94 -5.04 3.43
CA PRO A 55 -16.58 -3.83 3.95
C PRO A 55 -15.90 -2.53 3.47
N PRO A 56 -16.61 -1.38 3.40
CA PRO A 56 -16.01 -0.12 2.97
C PRO A 56 -14.80 0.31 3.81
N ASP A 57 -14.88 0.08 5.13
CA ASP A 57 -13.88 0.52 6.11
C ASP A 57 -12.67 -0.42 6.18
N GLN A 58 -12.71 -1.54 5.48
CA GLN A 58 -11.61 -2.49 5.45
C GLN A 58 -10.80 -2.34 4.17
N ALA A 59 -9.48 -2.20 4.33
CA ALA A 59 -8.58 -2.19 3.20
C ALA A 59 -8.36 -3.60 2.63
N PHE A 60 -8.30 -3.71 1.31
CA PHE A 60 -7.81 -4.90 0.62
C PHE A 60 -6.46 -4.64 -0.02
N ARG A 61 -5.64 -5.68 -0.16
CA ARG A 61 -4.29 -5.57 -0.69
C ARG A 61 -4.23 -6.08 -2.12
N PHE A 62 -3.76 -5.24 -3.04
CA PHE A 62 -3.51 -5.62 -4.43
C PHE A 62 -2.13 -5.10 -4.85
N LEU A 63 -1.27 -6.01 -5.34
CA LEU A 63 0.13 -5.72 -5.73
C LEU A 63 0.97 -5.01 -4.66
N GLY A 64 0.65 -5.17 -3.36
CA GLY A 64 1.37 -4.51 -2.27
C GLY A 64 0.77 -3.16 -1.83
N CYS A 65 -0.16 -2.61 -2.60
CA CYS A 65 -0.91 -1.41 -2.25
C CYS A 65 -2.20 -1.77 -1.51
N LYS A 66 -2.62 -0.90 -0.58
CA LYS A 66 -3.86 -1.05 0.18
C LYS A 66 -4.92 -0.12 -0.40
N PHE A 67 -6.08 -0.68 -0.71
CA PHE A 67 -7.18 0.03 -1.33
C PHE A 67 -8.42 -0.05 -0.44
N PHE A 68 -9.19 1.02 -0.42
CA PHE A 68 -10.48 1.08 0.25
C PHE A 68 -11.58 1.24 -0.78
N ARG A 69 -12.79 0.78 -0.45
CA ARG A 69 -13.99 1.09 -1.26
C ARG A 69 -14.54 2.48 -0.97
N THR A 70 -14.09 3.14 0.09
CA THR A 70 -14.58 4.48 0.42
C THR A 70 -14.27 5.47 -0.70
N PHE A 71 -15.16 6.45 -0.89
CA PHE A 71 -14.97 7.52 -1.88
C PHE A 71 -13.83 8.48 -1.50
N SER A 72 -13.37 8.43 -0.25
CA SER A 72 -12.33 9.32 0.27
C SER A 72 -10.98 8.61 0.32
N TYR A 73 -9.94 9.27 -0.17
CA TYR A 73 -8.56 8.79 -0.02
C TYR A 73 -7.98 8.98 1.38
N LYS A 74 -8.70 9.62 2.32
CA LYS A 74 -8.21 9.87 3.69
C LYS A 74 -7.70 8.61 4.39
N PRO A 75 -8.43 7.47 4.41
CA PRO A 75 -7.95 6.25 5.05
C PRO A 75 -6.69 5.69 4.37
N THR A 76 -6.63 5.75 3.05
CA THR A 76 -5.44 5.37 2.28
C THR A 76 -4.24 6.23 2.64
N HIS A 77 -4.43 7.55 2.72
CA HIS A 77 -3.36 8.49 3.07
C HIS A 77 -2.83 8.21 4.47
N ILE A 78 -3.71 7.98 5.46
CA ILE A 78 -3.31 7.65 6.84
C ILE A 78 -2.46 6.38 6.86
N ILE A 79 -2.93 5.31 6.19
CA ILE A 79 -2.17 4.05 6.12
C ILE A 79 -0.79 4.23 5.48
N ILE A 80 -0.70 4.99 4.39
CA ILE A 80 0.57 5.26 3.71
C ILE A 80 1.50 6.05 4.63
N THR A 81 1.00 7.12 5.26
CA THR A 81 1.79 7.95 6.17
C THR A 81 2.27 7.19 7.39
N ASP A 82 1.43 6.33 7.96
CA ASP A 82 1.75 5.52 9.13
C ASP A 82 2.80 4.46 8.79
N GLU A 83 2.70 3.83 7.61
CA GLU A 83 3.68 2.85 7.16
C GLU A 83 5.07 3.45 6.96
N ILE A 84 5.15 4.65 6.36
CA ILE A 84 6.41 5.39 6.18
C ILE A 84 6.96 5.83 7.53
N THR A 85 6.11 6.38 8.40
CA THR A 85 6.52 6.84 9.73
C THR A 85 7.05 5.68 10.55
N ALA A 86 6.40 4.52 10.52
CA ALA A 86 6.87 3.32 11.17
C ALA A 86 8.21 2.82 10.59
N ALA A 87 8.42 2.93 9.27
CA ALA A 87 9.69 2.58 8.65
C ALA A 87 10.82 3.53 9.10
N ILE A 88 10.55 4.83 9.14
CA ILE A 88 11.47 5.86 9.62
C ILE A 88 11.83 5.64 11.09
N GLN A 89 10.85 5.39 11.96
CA GLN A 89 11.07 5.12 13.38
C GLN A 89 11.93 3.86 13.60
N LYS A 90 11.66 2.79 12.85
CA LYS A 90 12.51 1.58 12.91
C LYS A 90 13.96 1.88 12.52
N LEU A 91 14.17 2.68 11.49
CA LEU A 91 15.51 3.08 11.05
C LEU A 91 16.20 3.98 12.09
N GLN A 92 15.45 4.84 12.78
CA GLN A 92 15.97 5.70 13.84
C GLN A 92 16.64 4.90 14.95
N HIS A 93 16.01 3.82 15.39
CA HIS A 93 16.53 2.96 16.46
C HIS A 93 17.55 1.91 15.98
N ALA A 94 17.69 1.71 14.68
CA ALA A 94 18.64 0.74 14.12
C ALA A 94 20.10 1.22 14.30
N LYS A 95 20.99 0.32 14.74
CA LYS A 95 22.44 0.55 14.79
C LYS A 95 23.04 0.31 13.40
N ILE A 96 23.06 1.35 12.57
CA ILE A 96 23.56 1.32 11.18
C ILE A 96 24.44 2.53 10.90
N ILE A 97 25.36 2.39 9.95
CA ILE A 97 26.24 3.49 9.50
C ILE A 97 25.42 4.49 8.69
N ASP A 98 25.80 5.76 8.74
CA ASP A 98 25.11 6.89 8.12
C ASP A 98 24.93 6.69 6.61
N LYS A 99 25.97 6.22 5.90
CA LYS A 99 25.88 5.86 4.47
C LYS A 99 24.85 4.75 4.20
N GLN A 100 24.74 3.77 5.09
CA GLN A 100 23.73 2.70 4.98
C GLN A 100 22.32 3.26 5.22
N ALA A 101 22.16 4.17 6.19
CA ALA A 101 20.89 4.83 6.45
C ALA A 101 20.41 5.65 5.24
N ILE A 102 21.30 6.45 4.65
CA ILE A 102 21.01 7.24 3.43
C ILE A 102 20.60 6.31 2.28
N TYR A 103 21.34 5.21 2.07
CA TYR A 103 21.01 4.23 1.04
C TYR A 103 19.62 3.62 1.23
N ILE A 104 19.27 3.21 2.46
CA ILE A 104 17.97 2.60 2.78
C ILE A 104 16.84 3.60 2.56
N ILE A 105 17.02 4.86 2.99
CA ILE A 105 16.02 5.91 2.79
C ILE A 105 15.76 6.11 1.29
N ASN A 106 16.82 6.29 0.50
CA ASN A 106 16.70 6.61 -0.92
C ASN A 106 16.21 5.43 -1.77
N SER A 107 16.75 4.23 -1.54
CA SER A 107 16.54 3.07 -2.42
C SER A 107 15.39 2.17 -1.98
N VAL A 108 14.95 2.26 -0.72
CA VAL A 108 13.91 1.38 -0.17
C VAL A 108 12.69 2.17 0.26
N ILE A 109 12.86 3.12 1.19
CA ILE A 109 11.72 3.86 1.76
C ILE A 109 11.08 4.75 0.69
N LEU A 110 11.88 5.58 0.02
CA LEU A 110 11.37 6.49 -1.02
C LEU A 110 10.84 5.73 -2.24
N THR A 111 11.51 4.67 -2.69
CA THR A 111 11.01 3.85 -3.81
C THR A 111 9.68 3.21 -3.48
N ARG A 112 9.53 2.65 -2.27
CA ARG A 112 8.27 2.07 -1.82
C ARG A 112 7.17 3.13 -1.70
N PHE A 113 7.52 4.30 -1.17
CA PHE A 113 6.60 5.42 -1.07
C PHE A 113 6.13 5.90 -2.45
N ALA A 114 7.06 6.10 -3.38
CA ALA A 114 6.80 6.49 -4.76
C ALA A 114 5.84 5.51 -5.45
N TYR A 115 6.03 4.21 -5.24
CA TYR A 115 5.12 3.18 -5.74
C TYR A 115 3.70 3.30 -5.15
N GLN A 116 3.58 3.56 -3.84
CA GLN A 116 2.26 3.68 -3.21
C GLN A 116 1.48 4.92 -3.68
N ILE A 117 2.14 6.06 -3.81
CA ILE A 117 1.50 7.33 -4.23
C ILE A 117 1.11 7.36 -5.71
N GLN A 118 1.62 6.45 -6.56
CA GLN A 118 1.10 6.32 -7.92
C GLN A 118 -0.40 6.03 -7.97
N ASN A 119 -0.95 5.44 -6.91
CA ASN A 119 -2.37 5.11 -6.82
C ASN A 119 -3.23 6.22 -6.18
N THR A 120 -2.62 7.21 -5.51
CA THR A 120 -3.33 8.28 -4.78
C THR A 120 -2.50 9.56 -4.65
N PHE A 121 -3.12 10.73 -4.80
CA PHE A 121 -2.42 12.01 -4.64
C PHE A 121 -2.42 12.50 -3.18
N LEU A 122 -1.24 12.60 -2.56
CA LEU A 122 -1.05 13.28 -1.28
C LEU A 122 -0.98 14.80 -1.46
N SER A 123 -1.44 15.56 -0.48
CA SER A 123 -1.29 17.02 -0.50
C SER A 123 0.17 17.44 -0.25
N SER A 124 0.56 18.61 -0.73
CA SER A 124 1.91 19.16 -0.50
C SER A 124 2.28 19.19 0.98
N SER A 125 1.32 19.57 1.85
CA SER A 125 1.51 19.57 3.30
C SER A 125 1.79 18.19 3.91
N GLN A 126 1.26 17.12 3.33
CA GLN A 126 1.56 15.75 3.76
C GLN A 126 2.94 15.32 3.28
N LEU A 127 3.30 15.67 2.03
CA LEU A 127 4.63 15.44 1.48
C LEU A 127 5.70 16.16 2.30
N ASP A 128 5.50 17.43 2.63
CA ASP A 128 6.45 18.22 3.44
C ASP A 128 6.70 17.61 4.82
N LYS A 129 5.67 17.04 5.45
CA LYS A 129 5.82 16.33 6.73
C LYS A 129 6.69 15.08 6.59
N ILE A 130 6.48 14.29 5.53
CA ILE A 130 7.29 13.10 5.25
C ILE A 130 8.73 13.51 4.94
N THR A 131 8.91 14.53 4.10
CA THR A 131 10.20 15.12 3.74
C THR A 131 11.00 15.55 4.96
N LYS A 132 10.35 16.30 5.85
CA LYS A 132 10.97 16.72 7.11
C LYS A 132 11.33 15.53 8.00
N SER A 133 10.49 14.50 8.05
CA SER A 133 10.72 13.31 8.88
C SER A 133 11.99 12.55 8.47
N TYR A 134 12.14 12.20 7.19
CA TYR A 134 13.35 11.49 6.75
C TYR A 134 14.59 12.40 6.74
N THR A 135 14.44 13.72 6.50
CA THR A 135 15.56 14.67 6.53
C THR A 135 16.10 14.88 7.95
N ASN A 136 15.22 14.88 8.95
CA ASN A 136 15.66 14.93 10.34
C ASN A 136 16.33 13.63 10.78
N LEU A 137 15.83 12.50 10.28
CA LEU A 137 16.45 11.20 10.51
C LEU A 137 17.86 11.13 9.92
N THR A 138 18.08 11.60 8.69
CA THR A 138 19.42 11.63 8.10
C THR A 138 20.37 12.51 8.91
N LYS A 139 19.95 13.72 9.32
CA LYS A 139 20.74 14.58 10.20
C LYS A 139 21.14 13.86 11.49
N HIS A 140 20.18 13.23 12.16
CA HIS A 140 20.45 12.50 13.40
C HIS A 140 21.42 11.32 13.19
N LYS A 141 21.36 10.64 12.03
CA LYS A 141 22.28 9.54 11.72
C LYS A 141 23.71 10.01 11.41
N VAL A 142 23.87 11.21 10.88
CA VAL A 142 25.18 11.85 10.62
C VAL A 142 25.67 12.65 11.85
N GLU A 143 25.03 12.47 13.02
CA GLU A 143 25.34 13.19 14.26
C GLU A 143 25.21 14.73 14.16
N PHE A 144 24.43 15.20 13.17
CA PHE A 144 24.16 16.62 12.97
C PHE A 144 23.02 17.09 13.87
N ALA A 145 23.16 18.32 14.39
CA ALA A 145 22.08 18.96 15.11
C ALA A 145 20.86 19.18 14.19
N SER A 146 19.65 18.98 14.74
CA SER A 146 18.40 19.12 13.99
C SER A 146 18.16 20.53 13.42
N THR A 147 18.79 21.54 14.02
CA THR A 147 18.74 22.95 13.64
C THR A 147 19.63 23.29 12.44
N ILE A 148 20.55 22.40 12.04
CA ILE A 148 21.43 22.63 10.89
C ILE A 148 20.59 22.72 9.60
N PRO A 149 20.87 23.66 8.68
CA PRO A 149 20.16 23.76 7.41
C PRO A 149 20.23 22.45 6.62
N SER A 150 19.10 21.98 6.08
CA SER A 150 19.04 20.72 5.32
C SER A 150 19.89 20.72 4.06
N SER A 151 20.27 21.91 3.55
CA SER A 151 21.18 22.07 2.41
C SER A 151 22.55 21.45 2.66
N THR A 152 23.02 21.41 3.92
CA THR A 152 24.33 20.84 4.30
C THR A 152 24.45 19.35 4.00
N LEU A 153 23.33 18.62 3.91
CA LEU A 153 23.33 17.20 3.57
C LEU A 153 23.76 16.93 2.12
N PHE A 154 23.69 17.93 1.23
CA PHE A 154 24.06 17.78 -0.18
C PHE A 154 25.53 18.13 -0.48
N TYR A 155 26.26 18.67 0.51
CA TYR A 155 27.64 19.13 0.35
C TYR A 155 28.68 18.19 0.99
N ASN A 156 28.26 17.04 1.53
CA ASN A 156 29.12 16.02 2.14
C ASN A 156 29.27 14.77 1.28
#